data_AF-A0A5J5EJF6-F1
#
_entry.id   AF-A0A5J5EJF6-F1
#
_cell.length_a   1.000
_cell.length_b   1.000
_cell.length_c   1.000
_cell.angle_alpha   90.00
_cell.angle_beta   90.00
_cell.angle_gamma   90.00
#
_symmetry.space_group_name_H-M   'P 1'
#
loop_
_entity.id
_entity.type
_entity.pdbx_description
1 polymer ?
#
loop_
_entity_poly.entity_id
_entity_poly.type
_entity_poly.pdbx_seq_one_letter_code
_entity_poly.pdbx_strand_id
1 'polypeptide(L)'
;LDSIQVKDNGYGISPTDRAVACRRYFTSKITLFDDIATVATLGLRGEALASEADLSEALSLTTRIEGEAVAEVYEIARDGEV
;
A
#
# COMPACT_ATOMS: atom_id res chain seq x y z
N LEU A 1 2.25 -2.36 -23.52
CA LEU A 1 1.46 -2.54 -22.28
C LEU A 1 1.52 -1.18 -21.62
N ASP A 2 0.43 -0.44 -21.68
CA ASP A 2 0.48 1.00 -21.40
C ASP A 2 0.17 1.29 -19.92
N SER A 3 -0.42 0.32 -19.21
CA SER A 3 -0.56 0.32 -17.74
C SER A 3 -0.93 -1.09 -17.23
N ILE A 4 -0.75 -1.31 -15.92
CA ILE A 4 -1.29 -2.45 -15.17
C ILE A 4 -2.22 -1.88 -14.09
N GLN A 5 -3.44 -2.40 -13.99
CA GLN A 5 -4.40 -2.00 -12.96
C GLN A 5 -4.85 -3.22 -12.15
N VAL A 6 -4.79 -3.08 -10.82
CA VAL A 6 -5.30 -4.07 -9.86
C VAL A 6 -6.44 -3.43 -9.07
N LYS A 7 -7.56 -4.15 -8.96
CA LYS A 7 -8.73 -3.75 -8.19
C LYS A 7 -9.16 -4.91 -7.31
N ASP A 8 -9.49 -4.61 -6.06
CA ASP A 8 -10.01 -5.57 -5.11
C ASP A 8 -11.24 -5.00 -4.37
N ASN A 9 -11.92 -5.88 -3.65
CA ASN A 9 -13.05 -5.59 -2.79
C ASN A 9 -12.70 -5.80 -1.31
N GLY A 10 -11.43 -5.61 -0.95
CA GLY A 10 -10.96 -5.64 0.43
C GLY A 10 -11.40 -4.42 1.23
N TYR A 11 -10.84 -4.30 2.43
CA TYR A 11 -11.25 -3.28 3.41
C TYR A 11 -10.69 -1.88 3.12
N GLY A 12 -9.83 -1.72 2.11
CA GLY A 12 -9.11 -0.48 1.84
C GLY A 12 -7.97 -0.20 2.83
N ILE A 13 -7.44 1.03 2.78
CA ILE A 13 -6.34 1.51 3.61
C ILE A 13 -6.86 2.56 4.59
N SER A 14 -6.60 2.35 5.89
CA SER A 14 -6.95 3.29 6.96
C SER A 14 -6.39 4.69 6.67
N PRO A 15 -7.13 5.78 6.95
CA PRO A 15 -6.64 7.15 6.78
C PRO A 15 -5.27 7.42 7.42
N THR A 16 -4.98 6.79 8.56
CA THR A 16 -3.69 6.92 9.27
C THR A 16 -2.50 6.35 8.50
N ASP A 17 -2.75 5.41 7.59
CA ASP A 17 -1.72 4.63 6.92
C ASP A 17 -1.52 5.08 5.46
N ARG A 18 -2.45 5.84 4.89
CA ARG A 18 -2.44 6.26 3.47
C ARG A 18 -1.15 6.96 3.08
N ALA A 19 -0.67 7.87 3.93
CA ALA A 19 0.56 8.64 3.71
C ALA A 19 1.85 7.81 3.75
N VAL A 20 1.80 6.58 4.28
CA VAL A 20 2.98 5.71 4.44
C VAL A 20 2.85 4.37 3.72
N ALA A 21 1.70 4.07 3.12
CA ALA A 21 1.39 2.77 2.52
C ALA A 21 2.36 2.37 1.40
N CYS A 22 2.93 3.36 0.70
CA CYS A 22 3.89 3.15 -0.38
C CYS A 22 5.35 3.39 0.03
N ARG A 23 5.64 3.69 1.31
CA ARG A 23 7.01 3.90 1.78
C ARG A 23 7.68 2.57 2.10
N ARG A 24 8.99 2.49 1.84
CA ARG A 24 9.80 1.30 2.17
C ARG A 24 9.74 0.97 3.66
N TYR A 25 9.72 -0.31 3.98
CA TYR A 25 9.71 -0.83 5.35
C TYR A 25 8.46 -0.51 6.19
N PHE A 26 7.39 0.03 5.61
CA PHE A 26 6.11 0.21 6.30
C PHE A 26 5.16 -0.95 5.98
N THR A 27 4.65 -1.62 7.02
CA THR A 27 3.69 -2.72 6.87
C THR A 27 2.73 -2.79 8.04
N SER A 28 1.47 -3.12 7.78
CA SER A 28 0.45 -3.38 8.80
C SER A 28 0.37 -4.86 9.22
N LYS A 29 1.23 -5.72 8.68
CA LYS A 29 1.10 -7.19 8.78
C LYS A 29 1.95 -7.82 9.87
N ILE A 30 2.91 -7.08 10.40
CA ILE A 30 3.74 -7.46 11.55
C ILE A 30 3.99 -6.22 12.41
N THR A 31 4.00 -6.40 13.72
CA THR A 31 4.27 -5.33 14.70
C THR A 31 5.46 -5.69 15.58
N LEU A 32 5.59 -6.98 15.92
CA LEU A 32 6.65 -7.52 16.76
C LEU A 32 7.55 -8.47 15.95
N PHE A 33 8.79 -8.63 16.41
CA PHE A 33 9.74 -9.55 15.76
C PHE A 33 9.22 -10.99 15.74
N ASP A 34 8.54 -11.41 16.81
CA ASP A 34 8.00 -12.76 16.95
C ASP A 34 6.89 -13.07 15.94
N ASP A 35 6.22 -12.05 15.39
CA ASP A 35 5.19 -12.23 14.36
C ASP A 35 5.78 -12.91 13.13
N ILE A 36 7.05 -12.66 12.80
CA ILE A 36 7.75 -13.24 11.65
C ILE A 36 7.69 -14.78 11.66
N ALA A 37 7.76 -15.41 12.83
CA ALA A 37 7.72 -16.87 12.96
C ALA A 37 6.31 -17.45 12.73
N THR A 38 5.27 -16.61 12.78
CA THR A 38 3.86 -17.01 12.70
C THR A 38 3.10 -16.36 11.54
N VAL A 39 3.78 -15.57 10.69
CA VAL A 39 3.15 -14.85 9.59
C VAL A 39 2.38 -15.81 8.67
N ALA A 40 1.07 -15.60 8.60
CA ALA A 40 0.14 -16.31 7.71
C ALA A 40 -0.24 -15.47 6.48
N THR A 41 0.45 -14.34 6.23
CA THR A 41 0.17 -13.42 5.12
C THR A 41 1.19 -13.56 3.99
N LEU A 42 0.75 -13.28 2.75
CA LEU A 42 1.60 -13.38 1.55
C LEU A 42 2.65 -12.24 1.41
N GLY A 43 2.67 -11.29 2.35
CA GLY A 43 3.61 -10.19 2.37
C GLY A 43 3.84 -9.68 3.79
N LEU A 44 5.00 -9.08 4.03
CA LEU A 44 5.44 -8.60 5.35
C LEU A 44 6.56 -7.55 5.31
N ARG A 45 7.17 -7.29 4.14
CA ARG A 45 8.39 -6.47 4.08
C ARG A 45 8.14 -4.97 3.92
N GLY A 46 6.94 -4.56 3.51
CA GLY A 46 6.67 -3.17 3.13
C GLY A 46 7.34 -2.73 1.83
N GLU A 47 7.74 -3.67 0.96
CA GLU A 47 8.55 -3.36 -0.22
C GLU A 47 7.78 -3.35 -1.54
N ALA A 48 6.60 -3.96 -1.60
CA ALA A 48 5.90 -4.17 -2.88
C ALA A 48 5.49 -2.85 -3.55
N LEU A 49 4.64 -2.05 -2.89
CA LEU A 49 4.20 -0.76 -3.43
C LEU A 49 5.35 0.24 -3.57
N ALA A 50 6.31 0.20 -2.66
CA ALA A 50 7.51 1.04 -2.74
C ALA A 50 8.37 0.72 -3.98
N SER A 51 8.49 -0.56 -4.34
CA SER A 51 9.22 -0.98 -5.54
C SER A 51 8.48 -0.57 -6.82
N GLU A 52 7.15 -0.67 -6.83
CA GLU A 52 6.34 -0.22 -7.96
C GLU A 52 6.42 1.31 -8.15
N ALA A 53 6.43 2.08 -7.05
CA ALA A 53 6.62 3.54 -7.10
C ALA A 53 7.98 3.95 -7.67
N ASP A 54 9.05 3.24 -7.31
CA ASP A 54 10.42 3.53 -7.72
C ASP A 54 10.68 3.19 -9.21
N LEU A 55 10.10 2.09 -9.68
CA LEU A 55 10.35 1.53 -11.01
C LEU A 55 9.37 2.02 -12.10
N SER A 56 8.14 2.40 -11.72
CA SER A 56 7.11 2.81 -12.69
C SER A 56 7.29 4.27 -13.12
N GLU A 57 6.75 4.61 -14.30
CA GLU A 57 6.67 6.02 -14.74
C GLU A 57 5.76 6.84 -13.82
N ALA A 58 4.64 6.25 -13.38
CA ALA A 58 3.71 6.80 -12.41
C ALA A 58 2.99 5.68 -11.66
N LEU A 59 2.63 5.93 -10.41
CA LEU A 59 1.80 5.05 -9.59
C LEU A 59 0.67 5.87 -8.97
N SER A 60 -0.57 5.42 -9.15
CA SER A 60 -1.76 6.02 -8.55
C SER A 60 -2.43 4.99 -7.62
N LEU A 61 -2.73 5.41 -6.39
CA LEU A 61 -3.39 4.60 -5.37
C LEU A 61 -4.78 5.16 -5.08
N THR A 62 -5.82 4.38 -5.39
CA THR A 62 -7.20 4.71 -5.03
C THR A 62 -7.67 3.80 -3.91
N THR A 63 -8.21 4.34 -2.83
CA THR A 63 -8.67 3.54 -1.69
C THR A 63 -9.86 4.15 -0.98
N ARG A 64 -10.65 3.30 -0.31
CA ARG A 64 -11.80 3.68 0.51
C ARG A 64 -12.00 2.61 1.57
N ILE A 65 -12.32 3.01 2.79
CA ILE A 65 -12.76 2.10 3.85
C ILE A 65 -14.29 2.14 4.02
N GLU A 66 -14.85 1.17 4.75
CA GLU A 66 -16.26 1.20 5.13
C GLU A 66 -16.57 2.46 5.98
N GLY A 67 -17.69 3.13 5.67
CA GLY A 67 -18.10 4.37 6.35
C GLY A 67 -17.67 5.67 5.65
N GLU A 68 -16.71 5.63 4.72
CA GLU A 68 -16.38 6.80 3.90
C GLU A 68 -17.37 6.97 2.74
N ALA A 69 -17.84 8.20 2.54
CA ALA A 69 -18.78 8.53 1.46
C ALA A 69 -18.16 8.39 0.06
N VAL A 70 -16.87 8.67 -0.06
CA VAL A 70 -16.12 8.68 -1.33
C VAL A 70 -14.72 8.08 -1.11
N ALA A 71 -14.11 7.62 -2.21
CA ALA A 71 -12.71 7.20 -2.21
C ALA A 71 -11.76 8.41 -2.32
N GLU A 72 -10.52 8.22 -1.85
CA GLU A 72 -9.42 9.14 -2.11
C GLU A 72 -8.45 8.55 -3.14
N VAL A 73 -7.80 9.43 -3.90
CA VAL A 73 -6.82 9.09 -4.94
C VAL A 73 -5.51 9.82 -4.62
N TYR A 74 -4.41 9.08 -4.63
CA TYR A 74 -3.07 9.58 -4.35
C TYR A 74 -2.15 9.27 -5.52
N GLU A 75 -1.42 10.29 -5.98
CA GLU A 75 -0.31 10.10 -6.92
C GLU A 75 0.97 9.91 -6.10
N ILE A 76 1.67 8.81 -6.33
CA ILE A 76 2.77 8.38 -5.47
C ILE A 76 4.09 8.79 -6.13
N ALA A 77 4.90 9.56 -5.41
CA ALA A 77 6.26 9.90 -5.81
C ALA A 77 7.19 8.67 -5.76
N ARG A 78 8.34 8.75 -6.43
CA ARG A 78 9.28 7.60 -6.54
C ARG A 78 9.86 7.13 -5.21
N ASP A 79 9.89 7.99 -4.19
CA ASP A 79 10.29 7.66 -2.84
C ASP A 79 9.15 7.08 -1.96
N GLY A 80 7.95 6.95 -2.54
CA GLY A 80 6.76 6.42 -1.87
C GLY A 80 5.98 7.47 -1.09
N GLU A 81 6.32 8.75 -1.19
CA GLU A 81 5.53 9.85 -0.63
C GLU A 81 4.27 10.14 -1.47
N VAL A 82 3.25 10.68 -0.81
CA VAL A 82 1.95 11.08 -1.37
C VAL A 82 1.93 12.58 -1.66
#